data_AF-A0A834ZKA2-F1
#
_entry.id   AF-A0A834ZKA2-F1
#
_cell.length_a   1.000
_cell.length_b   1.000
_cell.length_c   1.000
_cell.angle_alpha   90.00
_cell.angle_beta   90.00
_cell.angle_gamma   90.00
#
_symmetry.space_group_name_H-M   'P 1'
#
loop_
_entity.id
_entity.type
_entity.pdbx_description
1 polymer ?
#
loop_
_entity_poly.entity_id
_entity_poly.type
_entity_poly.pdbx_seq_one_letter_code
_entity_poly.pdbx_strand_id
1 'polypeptide(L)'
;MATANETPAEKIAMTTLVVTKTGGDGSGGENKMVTMQFLLSSKYTKAEEALKPVDESVVIKEDDERKYGVVKFGGLTTDEMVKETVEKLKKSLERWV
;
A
#
# COMPACT_ATOMS: atom_id res chain seq x y z
N MET A 1 2.99 39.83 17.44
CA MET A 1 3.30 38.55 18.11
C MET A 1 2.03 37.72 18.03
N ALA A 2 1.92 36.57 17.36
CA ALA A 2 2.86 35.63 16.75
C ALA A 2 2.35 35.23 15.34
N THR A 3 3.26 34.94 14.41
CA THR A 3 2.95 34.48 13.05
C THR A 3 2.63 32.99 13.07
N ALA A 4 1.45 32.60 12.57
CA ALA A 4 1.11 31.22 12.31
C ALA A 4 2.12 30.65 11.29
N ASN A 5 2.76 29.54 11.65
CA ASN A 5 3.74 28.87 10.80
C ASN A 5 2.95 28.12 9.71
N GLU A 6 2.69 28.77 8.57
CA GLU A 6 1.98 28.15 7.44
C GLU A 6 2.89 27.11 6.80
N THR A 7 2.73 25.83 7.15
CA THR A 7 3.33 24.75 6.39
C THR A 7 2.71 24.75 4.99
N PRO A 8 3.51 24.80 3.91
CA PRO A 8 2.97 24.77 2.56
C PRO A 8 2.13 23.49 2.39
N ALA A 9 0.90 23.65 1.92
CA ALA A 9 -0.03 22.55 1.69
C ALA A 9 -0.23 22.37 0.18
N GLU A 10 0.03 21.16 -0.32
CA GLU A 10 -0.20 20.82 -1.73
C GLU A 10 -1.41 19.88 -1.86
N LYS A 11 -2.26 20.16 -2.85
CA LYS A 11 -3.33 19.25 -3.23
C LYS A 11 -2.78 18.12 -4.11
N ILE A 12 -2.85 16.89 -3.63
CA ILE A 12 -2.40 15.69 -4.35
C ILE A 12 -3.60 15.07 -5.10
N ALA A 13 -3.39 14.69 -6.36
CA ALA A 13 -4.38 13.95 -7.14
C ALA A 13 -4.49 12.51 -6.63
N MET A 14 -5.72 12.00 -6.50
CA MET A 14 -5.95 10.60 -6.13
C MET A 14 -5.47 9.66 -7.24
N THR A 15 -4.82 8.57 -6.86
CA THR A 15 -4.37 7.53 -7.78
C THR A 15 -5.25 6.27 -7.70
N THR A 16 -5.33 5.55 -8.82
CA THR A 16 -6.16 4.35 -8.96
C THR A 16 -5.38 3.10 -8.57
N LEU A 17 -5.41 2.77 -7.27
CA LEU A 17 -5.28 1.45 -6.62
C LEU A 17 -4.81 1.73 -5.19
N VAL A 18 -5.57 1.28 -4.19
CA VAL A 18 -5.13 1.27 -2.80
C VAL A 18 -4.56 -0.10 -2.49
N VAL A 19 -3.30 -0.16 -2.05
CA VAL A 19 -2.64 -1.42 -1.73
C VAL A 19 -2.72 -1.66 -0.23
N THR A 20 -3.34 -2.77 0.17
CA THR A 20 -3.42 -3.17 1.58
C THR A 20 -2.43 -4.29 1.82
N LYS A 21 -1.41 -4.05 2.65
CA LYS A 21 -0.48 -5.09 3.12
C LYS A 21 -0.87 -5.51 4.53
N THR A 22 -1.03 -6.80 4.73
CA THR A 22 -1.12 -7.38 6.07
C THR A 22 0.31 -7.71 6.52
N GLY A 23 0.76 -7.12 7.62
CA GLY A 23 2.00 -7.47 8.30
C GLY A 23 1.83 -8.81 9.01
N GLY A 24 2.71 -9.76 8.69
CA GLY A 24 2.72 -11.11 9.24
C GLY A 24 2.89 -12.16 8.15
N ASP A 25 3.87 -13.04 8.36
CA ASP A 25 4.21 -14.23 7.60
C ASP A 25 3.08 -15.27 7.68
N GLY A 26 1.94 -14.97 7.05
CA GLY A 26 0.82 -15.90 6.80
C GLY A 26 0.11 -16.49 8.03
N SER A 27 0.64 -16.33 9.24
CA SER A 27 0.07 -16.82 10.48
C SER A 27 -0.77 -15.74 11.12
N GLY A 28 -2.08 -15.98 11.17
CA GLY A 28 -3.07 -15.12 11.80
C GLY A 28 -2.89 -15.06 13.32
N GLY A 29 -1.91 -14.28 13.77
CA GLY A 29 -1.78 -13.85 15.16
C GLY A 29 -2.61 -12.59 15.43
N GLU A 30 -3.02 -12.43 16.68
CA GLU A 30 -4.00 -11.47 17.19
C GLU A 30 -3.61 -9.98 17.03
N ASN A 31 -2.41 -9.68 16.53
CA ASN A 31 -1.91 -8.33 16.21
C ASN A 31 -1.67 -8.16 14.70
N LYS A 32 -2.71 -8.32 13.90
CA LYS A 32 -2.68 -8.12 12.44
C LYS A 32 -2.44 -6.63 12.13
N MET A 33 -1.18 -6.20 12.02
CA MET A 33 -0.86 -4.85 11.57
C MET A 33 -1.22 -4.71 10.10
N VAL A 34 -2.10 -3.76 9.78
CA VAL A 34 -2.49 -3.46 8.41
C VAL A 34 -1.81 -2.18 7.96
N THR A 35 -1.07 -2.25 6.86
CA THR A 35 -0.48 -1.09 6.21
C THR A 35 -1.24 -0.80 4.94
N MET A 36 -1.93 0.33 4.89
CA MET A 36 -2.52 0.87 3.66
C MET A 36 -1.47 1.73 2.94
N GLN A 37 -1.35 1.53 1.64
CA GLN A 37 -0.37 2.21 0.79
C GLN A 37 -1.09 2.87 -0.36
N PHE A 38 -0.69 4.11 -0.61
CA PHE A 38 -1.14 4.93 -1.72
C PHE A 38 0.06 5.21 -2.62
N LEU A 39 -0.14 5.10 -3.93
CA LEU A 39 0.89 5.44 -4.90
C LEU A 39 0.82 6.94 -5.16
N LEU A 40 1.93 7.64 -5.00
CA LEU A 40 2.04 9.03 -5.44
C LEU A 40 2.12 9.08 -6.96
N SER A 41 1.69 10.20 -7.55
CA SER A 41 1.79 10.38 -9.00
C SER A 41 3.24 10.47 -9.45
N SER A 42 3.49 10.25 -10.74
CA SER A 42 4.82 10.35 -11.35
C SER A 42 5.46 11.74 -11.30
N LYS A 43 4.78 12.74 -10.70
CA LYS A 43 5.38 14.03 -10.33
C LYS A 43 6.50 13.84 -9.29
N TYR A 44 6.37 12.85 -8.42
CA TYR A 44 7.30 12.58 -7.34
C TYR A 44 8.14 11.36 -7.68
N THR A 45 9.40 11.59 -8.03
CA THR A 45 10.32 10.51 -8.38
C THR A 45 11.08 10.01 -7.16
N LYS A 46 11.25 10.89 -6.16
CA LYS A 46 11.91 10.61 -4.88
C LYS A 46 11.01 10.97 -3.72
N ALA A 47 11.19 10.30 -2.58
CA ALA A 47 10.40 10.58 -1.38
C ALA A 47 10.60 12.03 -0.86
N GLU A 48 11.78 12.61 -1.05
CA GLU A 48 12.17 13.95 -0.61
C GLU A 48 11.44 15.08 -1.37
N GLU A 49 10.97 14.80 -2.58
CA GLU A 49 10.26 15.77 -3.43
C GLU A 49 8.82 15.99 -2.97
N ALA A 50 8.26 15.03 -2.23
CA ALA A 50 6.92 15.10 -1.68
C ALA A 50 6.92 15.86 -0.36
N LEU A 51 5.88 16.67 -0.14
CA LEU A 51 5.71 17.35 1.13
C LEU A 51 5.56 16.33 2.27
N LYS A 52 6.30 16.55 3.35
CA LYS A 52 6.26 15.68 4.53
C LYS A 52 4.82 15.62 5.08
N PRO A 53 4.27 14.43 5.32
CA PRO A 53 2.96 14.29 5.95
C PRO A 53 2.94 14.97 7.33
N VAL A 54 1.82 15.63 7.64
CA VAL A 54 1.59 16.24 8.95
C VAL A 54 1.31 15.16 10.01
N ASP A 55 0.62 14.09 9.61
CA ASP A 55 0.36 12.93 10.45
C ASP A 55 1.61 12.04 10.53
N GLU A 56 2.10 11.81 11.74
CA GLU A 56 3.32 11.03 12.01
C GLU A 56 3.16 9.53 11.69
N SER A 57 1.92 9.02 11.63
CA SER A 57 1.64 7.63 11.24
C SER A 57 1.86 7.38 9.74
N VAL A 58 1.95 8.44 8.94
CA VAL A 58 2.12 8.38 7.50
C VAL A 58 3.58 8.62 7.14
N VAL A 59 4.16 7.65 6.45
CA VAL A 59 5.55 7.71 5.98
C VAL A 59 5.60 7.55 4.47
N ILE A 60 6.40 8.39 3.81
CA ILE A 60 6.66 8.29 2.38
C ILE A 60 7.85 7.36 2.18
N LYS A 61 7.69 6.37 1.31
CA LYS A 61 8.73 5.39 0.97
C LYS A 61 8.83 5.27 -0.54
N GLU A 62 10.04 5.07 -1.02
CA GLU A 62 10.27 4.70 -2.42
C GLU A 62 9.79 3.26 -2.63
N ASP A 63 9.10 3.02 -3.74
CA ASP A 63 8.64 1.69 -4.13
C ASP A 63 9.69 1.07 -5.07
N ASP A 64 10.41 0.06 -4.58
CA ASP A 64 11.38 -0.67 -5.40
C ASP A 64 10.69 -1.50 -6.48
N GLU A 65 11.38 -1.74 -7.59
CA GLU A 65 10.89 -2.65 -8.63
C GLU A 65 10.65 -4.07 -8.07
N ARG A 66 9.38 -4.49 -8.09
CA ARG A 66 8.95 -5.83 -7.64
C ARG A 66 8.08 -6.48 -8.69
N LYS A 67 8.24 -7.79 -8.85
CA LYS A 67 7.37 -8.62 -9.72
C LYS A 67 6.27 -9.22 -8.86
N TYR A 68 5.03 -9.12 -9.33
CA TYR A 68 3.86 -9.66 -8.64
C TYR A 68 3.06 -10.58 -9.56
N GLY A 69 2.65 -11.73 -9.04
CA GLY A 69 1.53 -12.48 -9.62
C GLY A 69 0.22 -11.78 -9.23
N VAL A 70 -0.64 -11.50 -10.20
CA VAL A 70 -1.90 -10.81 -9.97
C VAL A 70 -3.06 -11.68 -10.43
N VAL A 71 -4.06 -11.81 -9.57
CA VAL A 71 -5.34 -12.47 -9.89
C VAL A 71 -6.47 -11.48 -9.65
N LYS A 72 -7.37 -11.40 -10.62
CA LYS A 72 -8.58 -10.58 -10.52
C LYS A 72 -9.72 -11.46 -10.03
N PHE A 73 -10.57 -10.89 -9.18
CA PHE A 73 -11.83 -11.51 -8.75
C PHE A 73 -12.94 -10.47 -8.88
N GLY A 74 -14.19 -10.94 -8.98
CA GLY A 74 -15.38 -10.09 -8.99
C GLY A 74 -16.05 -10.09 -7.62
N GLY A 75 -16.77 -9.01 -7.30
CA GLY A 75 -17.56 -8.90 -6.06
C GLY A 75 -16.82 -8.20 -4.91
N LEU A 76 -17.44 -8.23 -3.72
CA LEU A 76 -16.90 -7.60 -2.53
C LEU A 76 -15.77 -8.44 -1.92
N THR A 77 -14.67 -7.79 -1.60
CA THR A 77 -13.50 -8.43 -0.98
C THR A 77 -13.74 -8.75 0.50
N THR A 78 -13.68 -10.02 0.89
CA THR A 78 -13.61 -10.46 2.29
C THR A 78 -12.24 -11.05 2.61
N ASP A 79 -11.82 -11.00 3.87
CA ASP A 79 -10.53 -11.57 4.32
C ASP A 79 -10.37 -13.05 3.97
N GLU A 80 -11.47 -13.82 4.06
CA GLU A 80 -11.49 -15.24 3.71
C GLU A 80 -11.25 -15.46 2.21
N MET A 81 -11.93 -14.70 1.36
CA MET A 81 -11.76 -14.79 -0.09
C MET A 81 -10.35 -14.37 -0.51
N VAL A 82 -9.75 -13.36 0.13
CA VAL A 82 -8.35 -12.96 -0.11
C VAL A 82 -7.40 -14.11 0.22
N LYS A 83 -7.58 -14.74 1.39
CA LYS A 83 -6.75 -15.87 1.82
C LYS A 83 -6.84 -17.03 0.82
N GLU A 84 -8.04 -17.44 0.44
CA GLU A 84 -8.25 -18.53 -0.52
C GLU A 84 -7.63 -18.20 -1.89
N THR A 85 -7.84 -16.96 -2.37
CA THR A 85 -7.34 -16.49 -3.67
C THR A 85 -5.81 -16.47 -3.71
N VAL A 86 -5.16 -16.01 -2.63
CA VAL A 86 -3.70 -15.99 -2.50
C VAL A 86 -3.12 -17.40 -2.49
N GLU A 87 -3.74 -18.34 -1.76
CA GLU A 87 -3.26 -19.73 -1.71
C GLU A 87 -3.41 -20.44 -3.06
N LYS A 88 -4.51 -20.21 -3.78
CA LYS A 88 -4.67 -20.73 -5.15
C LYS A 88 -3.63 -20.16 -6.11
N LEU A 89 -3.33 -18.85 -6.00
CA LEU A 89 -2.32 -18.20 -6.83
C LEU A 89 -0.92 -18.79 -6.55
N LYS A 90 -0.53 -18.97 -5.28
CA LYS A 90 0.75 -19.59 -4.91
C LYS A 90 0.92 -20.98 -5.54
N LYS A 91 -0.06 -21.87 -5.35
CA LYS A 91 -0.06 -23.22 -5.94
C LYS A 91 0.02 -23.20 -7.46
N SER A 92 -0.63 -22.22 -8.07
CA SER A 92 -0.61 -22.05 -9.53
C SER A 92 0.77 -21.60 -10.02
N LEU A 93 1.51 -20.80 -9.25
CA LEU A 93 2.87 -20.37 -9.58
C LEU A 93 3.92 -21.47 -9.34
N GLU A 94 3.76 -22.27 -8.27
CA GLU A 94 4.64 -23.39 -7.95
C GLU A 94 4.64 -24.48 -9.02
N ARG A 95 3.52 -24.67 -9.73
CA ARG A 95 3.41 -25.67 -10.80
C ARG A 95 4.19 -25.31 -12.07
N TRP A 96 4.62 -24.05 -12.20
CA TRP A 96 5.37 -23.54 -13.35
C TRP A 96 6.88 -23.40 -13.08
N VAL A 97 7.34 -23.84 -11.90
CA VAL A 97 8.76 -24.01 -11.53
C VAL A 97 9.12 -25.48 -11.64
#